data_AF-A0A059ZTU1-F1
#
_entry.id   AF-A0A059ZTU1-F1
#
_cell.length_a   1.000
_cell.length_b   1.000
_cell.length_c   1.000
_cell.angle_alpha   90.00
_cell.angle_beta   90.00
_cell.angle_gamma   90.00
#
_symmetry.space_group_name_H-M   'P 1'
#
loop_
_entity.id
_entity.type
_entity.pdbx_description
1 polymer ?
#
loop_
_entity_poly.entity_id
_entity_poly.type
_entity_poly.pdbx_seq_one_letter_code
_entity_poly.pdbx_strand_id
1 'polypeptide(L)'
;MSKYFMTYDDFLNFMKEDIAGAGELLKSMPQNFYNAAANAQLQSKSVYAFTIDANNEVTREPEECKWDAIESRVISVHSQLQRIARFINIQGLKIFYEFEDMTDDRDIPIFSFHKRVGQLGVIVVPDFEIFEQNYYHRRQFIDPLTFLEKINMAIFVGSTTGTNQRETRGCQNTRENIDNDPSVRVSAAKHFSNSDQVIFRLPNIVQCDNGETEAYLRSFDFCKPRYIGWQEQFAYKYIISVDGNGPTLSRVAIALLSNSLLLKYRSDWISYYHRALQEGVNYIEIKEHSDIEKVVSEFEHNHVLYNRIAENSASLFSSLLTRSNVERYYAAVLNEFRALICGSDDIYNSNRKLLNKTAHLDIDAHISNIGDISFWPEQEISSRDGNCIEGICIYPASAALKWSDIRYQVMFIEGDVSDICFGGEFCGTRNQSRYIKGFRLKINSYSRLNLAYRIEFLDGTILSAVNGCWISHPSSPIIKISIELS
;
A
#
# COMPACT_ATOMS: atom_id res chain seq x y z
N MET A 1 -5.42 18.88 -15.85
CA MET A 1 -6.55 18.03 -15.44
C MET A 1 -5.95 16.78 -14.81
N SER A 2 -6.05 16.61 -13.50
CA SER A 2 -5.56 15.41 -12.83
C SER A 2 -6.33 14.19 -13.33
N LYS A 3 -5.65 13.17 -13.83
CA LYS A 3 -6.29 11.86 -14.05
C LYS A 3 -6.79 11.39 -12.68
N TYR A 4 -8.09 11.17 -12.54
CA TYR A 4 -8.68 10.70 -11.28
C TYR A 4 -8.53 9.18 -11.06
N PHE A 5 -7.93 8.48 -12.03
CA PHE A 5 -7.86 7.03 -12.08
C PHE A 5 -6.52 6.56 -12.64
N MET A 6 -6.00 5.49 -12.04
CA MET A 6 -4.85 4.77 -12.58
C MET A 6 -5.34 3.76 -13.63
N THR A 7 -4.81 3.91 -14.84
CA THR A 7 -5.01 2.98 -15.94
C THR A 7 -3.97 1.86 -15.91
N TYR A 8 -4.21 0.80 -16.67
CA TYR A 8 -3.21 -0.26 -16.84
C TYR A 8 -1.89 0.30 -17.39
N ASP A 9 -1.96 1.23 -18.34
CA ASP A 9 -0.77 1.84 -18.95
C ASP A 9 0.00 2.71 -17.95
N ASP A 10 -0.68 3.36 -17.00
CA ASP A 10 0.00 4.08 -15.92
C ASP A 10 0.80 3.09 -15.03
N PHE A 11 0.24 1.92 -14.71
CA PHE A 11 0.96 0.86 -13.99
C PHE A 11 2.13 0.30 -14.81
N LEU A 12 1.94 0.06 -16.11
CA LEU A 12 3.01 -0.38 -17.00
C LEU A 12 4.18 0.59 -16.98
N ASN A 13 3.92 1.90 -17.01
CA ASN A 13 4.99 2.90 -16.94
C ASN A 13 5.81 2.79 -15.66
N PHE A 14 5.20 2.41 -14.53
CA PHE A 14 5.91 2.25 -13.26
C PHE A 14 6.75 0.97 -13.19
N MET A 15 6.30 -0.13 -13.81
CA MET A 15 7.02 -1.41 -13.78
C MET A 15 7.89 -1.66 -15.03
N LYS A 16 7.88 -0.76 -16.01
CA LYS A 16 8.50 -0.97 -17.34
C LYS A 16 9.96 -1.38 -17.25
N GLU A 17 10.74 -0.69 -16.42
CA GLU A 17 12.17 -0.98 -16.22
C GLU A 17 12.37 -2.38 -15.64
N ASP A 18 11.53 -2.76 -14.68
CA ASP A 18 11.59 -4.04 -13.96
C ASP A 18 11.27 -5.21 -14.89
N ILE A 19 10.18 -5.10 -15.64
CA ILE A 19 9.75 -6.11 -16.61
C ILE A 19 10.75 -6.21 -17.76
N ALA A 20 11.31 -5.10 -18.23
CA ALA A 20 12.34 -5.12 -19.27
C ALA A 20 13.62 -5.81 -18.78
N GLY A 21 14.10 -5.47 -17.58
CA GLY A 21 15.26 -6.11 -16.96
C GLY A 21 15.07 -7.62 -16.78
N ALA A 22 13.91 -8.03 -16.26
CA ALA A 22 13.56 -9.43 -16.15
C ALA A 22 13.52 -10.15 -17.50
N GLY A 23 12.96 -9.51 -18.53
CA GLY A 23 12.91 -10.04 -19.89
C GLY A 23 14.30 -10.27 -20.50
N GLU A 24 15.25 -9.36 -20.29
CA GLU A 24 16.63 -9.55 -20.78
C GLU A 24 17.33 -10.73 -20.09
N LEU A 25 17.16 -10.89 -18.77
CA LEU A 25 17.70 -12.05 -18.06
C LEU A 25 17.10 -13.36 -18.59
N LEU A 26 15.79 -13.41 -18.79
CA LEU A 26 15.09 -14.60 -19.28
C LEU A 26 15.46 -14.98 -20.73
N LYS A 27 15.80 -14.01 -21.60
CA LYS A 27 16.30 -14.34 -22.96
C LYS A 27 17.57 -15.19 -22.92
N SER A 28 18.41 -14.97 -21.93
CA SER A 28 19.65 -15.74 -21.72
C SER A 28 19.43 -17.06 -20.98
N MET A 29 18.20 -17.31 -20.51
CA MET A 29 17.91 -18.33 -19.51
C MET A 29 16.64 -19.12 -19.87
N PRO A 30 16.77 -20.35 -20.40
CA PRO A 30 15.63 -21.24 -20.61
C PRO A 30 14.83 -21.45 -19.31
N GLN A 31 13.51 -21.66 -19.40
CA GLN A 31 12.62 -21.77 -18.25
C GLN A 31 13.04 -22.83 -17.21
N ASN A 32 13.53 -23.98 -17.69
CA ASN A 32 14.06 -25.03 -16.83
C ASN A 32 15.31 -24.59 -16.05
N PHE A 33 16.13 -23.72 -16.65
CA PHE A 33 17.28 -23.14 -15.96
C PHE A 33 16.84 -22.08 -14.94
N TYR A 34 15.86 -21.22 -15.27
CA TYR A 34 15.30 -20.28 -14.30
C TYR A 34 14.80 -21.00 -13.04
N ASN A 35 14.00 -22.04 -13.21
CA ASN A 35 13.52 -22.83 -12.08
C ASN A 35 14.66 -23.48 -11.28
N ALA A 36 15.70 -24.00 -11.95
CA ALA A 36 16.84 -24.61 -11.26
C ALA A 36 17.70 -23.59 -10.51
N ALA A 37 18.06 -22.47 -11.15
CA ALA A 37 18.85 -21.39 -10.56
C ALA A 37 18.11 -20.75 -9.38
N ALA A 38 16.82 -20.53 -9.54
CA ALA A 38 15.99 -19.95 -8.49
C ALA A 38 15.73 -20.93 -7.33
N ASN A 39 15.59 -22.23 -7.60
CA ASN A 39 15.55 -23.24 -6.53
C ASN A 39 16.87 -23.30 -5.74
N ALA A 40 18.02 -23.01 -6.36
CA ALA A 40 19.29 -22.91 -5.63
C ALA A 40 19.28 -21.71 -4.64
N GLN A 41 18.55 -20.63 -4.95
CA GLN A 41 18.38 -19.47 -4.06
C GLN A 41 17.48 -19.77 -2.85
N LEU A 42 16.64 -20.81 -2.89
CA LEU A 42 15.82 -21.24 -1.74
C LEU A 42 16.67 -21.76 -0.57
N GLN A 43 17.98 -21.92 -0.76
CA GLN A 43 18.92 -22.14 0.34
C GLN A 43 19.12 -20.90 1.21
N SER A 44 18.86 -19.70 0.65
CA SER A 44 18.79 -18.46 1.42
C SER A 44 17.63 -18.51 2.41
N LYS A 45 17.79 -17.88 3.57
CA LYS A 45 16.74 -17.82 4.60
C LYS A 45 15.61 -16.84 4.25
N SER A 46 15.82 -16.01 3.23
CA SER A 46 14.98 -14.86 2.90
C SER A 46 14.30 -14.94 1.54
N VAL A 47 14.53 -16.00 0.77
CA VAL A 47 13.91 -16.22 -0.54
C VAL A 47 12.88 -17.35 -0.48
N TYR A 48 11.68 -17.08 -0.96
CA TYR A 48 10.59 -18.07 -1.04
C TYR A 48 10.08 -18.16 -2.47
N ALA A 49 9.73 -19.37 -2.90
CA ALA A 49 8.96 -19.57 -4.11
C ALA A 49 7.47 -19.56 -3.80
N PHE A 50 6.69 -18.93 -4.66
CA PHE A 50 5.23 -19.02 -4.64
C PHE A 50 4.76 -19.62 -5.96
N THR A 51 3.95 -20.68 -5.88
CA THR A 51 3.39 -21.35 -7.06
C THR A 51 1.88 -21.18 -7.07
N ILE A 52 1.32 -20.75 -8.19
CA ILE A 52 -0.11 -20.68 -8.43
C ILE A 52 -0.53 -21.87 -9.28
N ASP A 53 -1.35 -22.77 -8.73
CA ASP A 53 -1.75 -24.00 -9.38
C ASP A 53 -2.90 -23.80 -10.39
N ALA A 54 -3.41 -24.89 -10.97
CA ALA A 54 -4.52 -24.87 -11.93
C ALA A 54 -5.88 -24.47 -11.31
N ASN A 55 -5.99 -24.44 -9.98
CA ASN A 55 -7.17 -24.01 -9.24
C ASN A 55 -7.04 -22.56 -8.72
N ASN A 56 -5.94 -21.86 -9.07
CA ASN A 56 -5.55 -20.57 -8.50
C ASN A 56 -5.25 -20.63 -6.99
N GLU A 57 -4.92 -21.80 -6.47
CA GLU A 57 -4.39 -21.94 -5.13
C GLU A 57 -2.91 -21.57 -5.12
N VAL A 58 -2.52 -20.81 -4.11
CA VAL A 58 -1.13 -20.37 -3.93
C VAL A 58 -0.48 -21.25 -2.89
N THR A 59 0.62 -21.89 -3.24
CA THR A 59 1.50 -22.62 -2.33
C THR A 59 2.84 -21.90 -2.21
N ARG A 60 3.60 -22.19 -1.16
CA ARG A 60 4.94 -21.60 -0.94
C ARG A 60 5.99 -22.66 -0.64
N GLU A 61 7.24 -22.39 -1.03
CA GLU A 61 8.41 -23.21 -0.71
C GLU A 61 9.55 -22.30 -0.19
N PRO A 62 10.22 -22.61 0.93
CA PRO A 62 9.87 -23.67 1.88
C PRO A 62 8.53 -23.41 2.59
N GLU A 63 7.89 -24.49 3.06
CA GLU A 63 6.64 -24.40 3.82
C GLU A 63 6.86 -23.74 5.20
N GLU A 64 7.96 -24.10 5.87
CA GLU A 64 8.38 -23.55 7.16
C GLU A 64 9.27 -22.32 6.97
N CYS A 65 9.03 -21.29 7.78
CA CYS A 65 9.90 -20.12 7.85
C CYS A 65 11.06 -20.39 8.81
N LYS A 66 12.30 -20.19 8.35
CA LYS A 66 13.49 -20.36 9.20
C LYS A 66 13.82 -19.15 10.07
N TRP A 67 13.10 -18.04 9.88
CA TRP A 67 13.39 -16.77 10.53
C TRP A 67 12.11 -16.01 10.87
N ASP A 68 11.74 -16.02 12.15
CA ASP A 68 10.51 -15.44 12.69
C ASP A 68 10.27 -13.99 12.26
N ALA A 69 11.34 -13.20 12.09
CA ALA A 69 11.23 -11.80 11.68
C ALA A 69 10.73 -11.60 10.24
N ILE A 70 10.85 -12.63 9.39
CA ILE A 70 10.35 -12.63 8.00
C ILE A 70 9.02 -13.38 7.89
N GLU A 71 8.68 -14.25 8.83
CA GLU A 71 7.49 -15.10 8.74
C GLU A 71 6.21 -14.31 8.49
N SER A 72 5.99 -13.23 9.23
CA SER A 72 4.82 -12.35 9.03
C SER A 72 4.77 -11.78 7.62
N ARG A 73 5.92 -11.36 7.08
CA ARG A 73 6.06 -10.83 5.72
C ARG A 73 5.65 -11.87 4.67
N VAL A 74 6.11 -13.11 4.84
CA VAL A 74 5.79 -14.22 3.92
C VAL A 74 4.31 -14.56 4.00
N ILE A 75 3.72 -14.61 5.20
CA ILE A 75 2.28 -14.85 5.39
C ILE A 75 1.46 -13.74 4.72
N SER A 76 1.87 -12.48 4.89
CA SER A 76 1.20 -11.33 4.26
C SER A 76 1.23 -11.42 2.74
N VAL A 77 2.41 -11.66 2.13
CA VAL A 77 2.55 -11.82 0.68
C VAL A 77 1.77 -13.03 0.17
N HIS A 78 1.81 -14.17 0.87
CA HIS A 78 1.02 -15.35 0.54
C HIS A 78 -0.47 -15.02 0.49
N SER A 79 -0.99 -14.37 1.53
CA SER A 79 -2.39 -13.94 1.59
C SER A 79 -2.75 -13.00 0.45
N GLN A 80 -1.87 -12.05 0.10
CA GLN A 80 -2.14 -11.15 -1.03
C GLN A 80 -2.14 -11.87 -2.38
N LEU A 81 -1.20 -12.79 -2.61
CA LEU A 81 -1.18 -13.59 -3.82
C LEU A 81 -2.45 -14.45 -3.94
N GLN A 82 -2.92 -15.05 -2.84
CA GLN A 82 -4.20 -15.78 -2.82
C GLN A 82 -5.37 -14.89 -3.20
N ARG A 83 -5.38 -13.64 -2.72
CA ARG A 83 -6.41 -12.66 -3.08
C ARG A 83 -6.34 -12.30 -4.55
N ILE A 84 -5.16 -11.96 -5.07
CA ILE A 84 -4.95 -11.62 -6.48
C ILE A 84 -5.31 -12.79 -7.41
N ALA A 85 -4.96 -14.03 -7.06
CA ALA A 85 -5.26 -15.22 -7.84
C ALA A 85 -6.78 -15.54 -7.90
N ARG A 86 -7.59 -14.99 -6.99
CA ARG A 86 -9.06 -15.02 -7.10
C ARG A 86 -9.59 -14.03 -8.13
N PHE A 87 -8.79 -13.04 -8.53
CA PHE A 87 -9.20 -11.93 -9.40
C PHE A 87 -8.71 -12.09 -10.83
N ILE A 88 -7.45 -12.49 -11.01
CA ILE A 88 -6.85 -12.72 -12.32
C ILE A 88 -6.44 -14.17 -12.47
N ASN A 89 -6.50 -14.68 -13.69
CA ASN A 89 -6.02 -16.04 -13.97
C ASN A 89 -4.50 -15.98 -14.16
N ILE A 90 -3.75 -16.50 -13.20
CA ILE A 90 -2.28 -16.60 -13.24
C ILE A 90 -1.81 -18.03 -12.99
N GLN A 91 -2.61 -19.00 -13.42
CA GLN A 91 -2.33 -20.43 -13.26
C GLN A 91 -0.99 -20.81 -13.89
N GLY A 92 -0.27 -21.70 -13.22
CA GLY A 92 1.04 -22.23 -13.64
C GLY A 92 2.20 -21.27 -13.40
N LEU A 93 1.97 -20.10 -12.81
CA LEU A 93 3.02 -19.14 -12.50
C LEU A 93 3.79 -19.57 -11.24
N LYS A 94 5.12 -19.64 -11.34
CA LYS A 94 6.03 -19.76 -10.20
C LYS A 94 6.89 -18.50 -10.11
N ILE A 95 6.83 -17.80 -8.99
CA ILE A 95 7.65 -16.61 -8.71
C ILE A 95 8.56 -16.86 -7.52
N PHE A 96 9.67 -16.13 -7.45
CA PHE A 96 10.57 -16.12 -6.31
C PHE A 96 10.56 -14.74 -5.69
N TYR A 97 10.46 -14.66 -4.37
CA TYR A 97 10.32 -13.42 -3.62
C TYR A 97 11.39 -13.32 -2.55
N GLU A 98 12.11 -12.20 -2.53
CA GLU A 98 13.11 -11.84 -1.53
C GLU A 98 12.53 -10.90 -0.46
N PHE A 99 12.75 -11.26 0.80
CA PHE A 99 12.18 -10.57 1.95
C PHE A 99 13.19 -9.78 2.80
N GLU A 100 14.46 -9.69 2.37
CA GLU A 100 15.46 -8.89 3.10
C GLU A 100 15.22 -7.39 2.92
N ASP A 101 15.72 -6.61 3.89
CA ASP A 101 15.65 -5.15 3.86
C ASP A 101 16.70 -4.52 2.92
N MET A 102 17.67 -5.30 2.46
CA MET A 102 18.69 -4.90 1.50
C MET A 102 18.71 -5.96 0.39
N THR A 103 18.55 -5.51 -0.85
CA THR A 103 18.50 -6.41 -2.01
C THR A 103 19.75 -6.20 -2.87
N ASP A 104 20.52 -7.27 -3.06
CA ASP A 104 21.67 -7.28 -3.98
C ASP A 104 21.21 -7.49 -5.44
N ASP A 105 22.12 -7.25 -6.38
CA ASP A 105 21.88 -7.60 -7.78
C ASP A 105 21.68 -9.12 -7.93
N ARG A 106 20.76 -9.49 -8.82
CA ARG A 106 20.39 -10.87 -9.09
C ARG A 106 20.55 -11.20 -10.57
N ASP A 107 21.12 -12.37 -10.83
CA ASP A 107 21.24 -12.95 -12.19
C ASP A 107 19.95 -13.63 -12.67
N ILE A 108 18.92 -13.63 -11.82
CA ILE A 108 17.58 -14.13 -12.11
C ILE A 108 16.54 -13.07 -11.76
N PRO A 109 15.40 -13.02 -12.46
CA PRO A 109 14.27 -12.23 -11.99
C PRO A 109 13.81 -12.67 -10.60
N ILE A 110 13.77 -11.74 -9.65
CA ILE A 110 13.22 -11.94 -8.31
C ILE A 110 12.24 -10.83 -7.98
N PHE A 111 11.22 -11.14 -7.20
CA PHE A 111 10.29 -10.16 -6.66
C PHE A 111 10.82 -9.62 -5.34
N SER A 112 10.73 -8.32 -5.13
CA SER A 112 11.05 -7.67 -3.85
C SER A 112 10.13 -6.46 -3.65
N PHE A 113 10.03 -5.98 -2.42
CA PHE A 113 9.25 -4.79 -2.08
C PHE A 113 10.04 -3.48 -2.27
N HIS A 114 11.33 -3.59 -2.58
CA HIS A 114 12.18 -2.47 -2.95
C HIS A 114 13.33 -2.91 -3.85
N LYS A 115 14.07 -1.93 -4.36
CA LYS A 115 15.39 -2.10 -4.97
C LYS A 115 16.13 -0.77 -5.05
N ARG A 116 17.36 -0.80 -5.54
CA ARG A 116 18.06 0.39 -6.04
C ARG A 116 17.72 0.65 -7.51
N VAL A 117 17.72 1.92 -7.89
CA VAL A 117 17.61 2.32 -9.30
C VAL A 117 18.70 1.61 -10.12
N GLY A 118 18.33 1.06 -11.28
CA GLY A 118 19.25 0.35 -12.16
C GLY A 118 19.42 -1.15 -11.88
N GLN A 119 18.91 -1.69 -10.77
CA GLN A 119 18.94 -3.15 -10.52
C GLN A 119 17.93 -3.86 -11.44
N LEU A 120 18.44 -4.55 -12.46
CA LEU A 120 17.60 -5.15 -13.52
C LEU A 120 16.95 -6.49 -13.12
N GLY A 121 17.57 -7.24 -12.20
CA GLY A 121 17.09 -8.54 -11.73
C GLY A 121 15.96 -8.48 -10.72
N VAL A 122 15.59 -7.28 -10.25
CA VAL A 122 14.60 -7.11 -9.18
C VAL A 122 13.32 -6.47 -9.74
N ILE A 123 12.21 -7.16 -9.55
CA ILE A 123 10.86 -6.72 -9.88
C ILE A 123 10.19 -6.17 -8.61
N VAL A 124 9.88 -4.87 -8.61
CA VAL A 124 9.35 -4.22 -7.41
C VAL A 124 7.83 -4.35 -7.36
N VAL A 125 7.35 -4.94 -6.27
CA VAL A 125 5.92 -5.10 -5.97
C VAL A 125 5.56 -4.38 -4.66
N PRO A 126 4.26 -4.25 -4.33
CA PRO A 126 3.86 -3.65 -3.08
C PRO A 126 4.46 -4.38 -1.87
N ASP A 127 4.88 -3.59 -0.88
CA ASP A 127 5.41 -4.10 0.37
C ASP A 127 4.33 -4.77 1.22
N PHE A 128 4.74 -5.66 2.12
CA PHE A 128 3.83 -6.36 3.02
C PHE A 128 3.19 -5.41 4.06
N GLU A 129 3.87 -4.31 4.44
CA GLU A 129 3.36 -3.38 5.45
C GLU A 129 2.09 -2.68 4.98
N ILE A 130 1.99 -2.33 3.69
CA ILE A 130 0.79 -1.66 3.17
C ILE A 130 -0.48 -2.47 3.41
N PHE A 131 -0.38 -3.80 3.39
CA PHE A 131 -1.50 -4.70 3.62
C PHE A 131 -1.69 -5.02 5.10
N GLU A 132 -0.62 -5.28 5.84
CA GLU A 132 -0.70 -5.59 7.28
C GLU A 132 -1.22 -4.40 8.09
N GLN A 133 -0.71 -3.21 7.79
CA GLN A 133 -1.01 -1.99 8.52
C GLN A 133 -2.18 -1.22 7.90
N ASN A 134 -2.64 -1.67 6.72
CA ASN A 134 -3.85 -1.17 6.08
C ASN A 134 -3.80 0.36 5.89
N TYR A 135 -2.65 0.89 5.42
CA TYR A 135 -2.40 2.34 5.32
C TYR A 135 -3.39 3.07 4.40
N TYR A 136 -4.01 2.35 3.45
CA TYR A 136 -5.08 2.86 2.60
C TYR A 136 -6.39 3.13 3.38
N HIS A 137 -6.54 2.59 4.60
CA HIS A 137 -7.67 2.85 5.47
C HIS A 137 -7.46 4.15 6.25
N ARG A 138 -8.00 5.26 5.71
CA ARG A 138 -7.86 6.60 6.29
C ARG A 138 -8.29 6.71 7.76
N ARG A 139 -9.08 5.78 8.31
CA ARG A 139 -9.52 5.84 9.71
C ARG A 139 -8.38 5.87 10.72
N GLN A 140 -7.27 5.20 10.43
CA GLN A 140 -6.11 5.20 11.34
C GLN A 140 -5.27 6.47 11.20
N PHE A 141 -5.31 7.10 10.02
CA PHE A 141 -4.45 8.22 9.64
C PHE A 141 -5.29 9.43 9.22
N ILE A 142 -6.27 9.81 10.05
CA ILE A 142 -7.07 11.01 9.83
C ILE A 142 -6.21 12.23 10.16
N ASP A 143 -5.95 13.05 9.15
CA ASP A 143 -5.35 14.36 9.30
C ASP A 143 -6.43 15.45 9.15
N PRO A 144 -6.96 16.00 10.26
CA PRO A 144 -8.04 16.97 10.21
C PRO A 144 -7.56 18.38 9.86
N LEU A 145 -6.26 18.64 9.92
CA LEU A 145 -5.70 19.98 9.72
C LEU A 145 -5.34 20.19 8.26
N THR A 146 -5.72 21.34 7.71
CA THR A 146 -5.19 21.81 6.42
C THR A 146 -3.72 22.17 6.56
N PHE A 147 -2.97 22.18 5.45
CA PHE A 147 -1.56 22.54 5.48
C PHE A 147 -1.28 23.91 6.13
N LEU A 148 -2.15 24.90 5.90
CA LEU A 148 -1.99 26.25 6.44
C LEU A 148 -2.16 26.33 7.96
N GLU A 149 -3.01 25.47 8.55
CA GLU A 149 -3.27 25.41 10.00
C GLU A 149 -2.15 24.72 10.80
N LYS A 150 -1.26 24.00 10.12
CA LYS A 150 -0.16 23.26 10.77
C LYS A 150 0.98 24.17 11.25
N ILE A 151 1.72 23.67 12.23
CA ILE A 151 2.93 24.30 12.79
C ILE A 151 4.02 24.35 11.72
N ASN A 152 4.62 25.54 11.49
CA ASN A 152 5.72 25.73 10.54
C ASN A 152 7.05 25.17 11.06
N MET A 153 7.11 23.84 11.22
CA MET A 153 8.29 23.08 11.61
C MET A 153 8.30 21.75 10.89
N ALA A 154 9.49 21.17 10.71
CA ALA A 154 9.66 19.84 10.15
C ALA A 154 9.78 18.78 11.24
N ILE A 155 9.26 17.57 10.99
CA ILE A 155 9.33 16.48 11.96
C ILE A 155 9.79 15.15 11.34
N PHE A 156 10.64 14.44 12.08
CA PHE A 156 10.99 13.04 11.90
C PHE A 156 11.01 12.31 13.24
N VAL A 157 10.40 11.12 13.28
CA VAL A 157 10.45 10.24 14.45
C VAL A 157 10.65 8.81 13.95
N GLY A 158 11.78 8.20 14.29
CA GLY A 158 12.11 6.88 13.75
C GLY A 158 13.05 6.07 14.62
N SER A 159 13.67 5.07 14.00
CA SER A 159 14.70 4.25 14.61
C SER A 159 16.08 4.61 14.08
N THR A 160 17.13 4.21 14.80
CA THR A 160 18.54 4.39 14.42
C THR A 160 18.99 3.52 13.24
N THR A 161 18.06 2.99 12.43
CA THR A 161 18.37 2.11 11.31
C THR A 161 19.06 2.83 10.16
N GLY A 162 19.64 2.03 9.26
CA GLY A 162 20.10 2.44 7.95
C GLY A 162 21.58 2.64 7.80
N THR A 163 21.97 2.99 6.58
CA THR A 163 23.35 3.16 6.13
C THR A 163 23.75 4.64 6.13
N ASN A 164 25.02 4.91 5.84
CA ASN A 164 25.50 6.27 5.55
C ASN A 164 25.14 6.67 4.11
N GLN A 165 25.34 7.95 3.75
CA GLN A 165 25.04 8.44 2.40
C GLN A 165 25.81 7.75 1.27
N ARG A 166 26.98 7.19 1.58
CA ARG A 166 27.85 6.48 0.62
C ARG A 166 27.61 4.97 0.61
N GLU A 167 26.80 4.49 1.54
CA GLU A 167 26.47 3.07 1.74
C GLU A 167 27.70 2.15 1.86
N THR A 168 28.82 2.70 2.34
CA THR A 168 30.12 2.01 2.45
C THR A 168 30.22 1.11 3.67
N ARG A 169 29.23 1.12 4.55
CA ARG A 169 29.21 0.35 5.80
C ARG A 169 27.93 -0.47 5.95
N GLY A 170 28.04 -1.55 6.72
CA GLY A 170 26.88 -2.35 7.12
C GLY A 170 25.90 -1.56 8.00
N CYS A 171 24.70 -2.10 8.19
CA CYS A 171 23.60 -1.48 8.94
C CYS A 171 23.81 -1.41 10.46
N GLN A 172 24.86 -2.05 10.99
CA GLN A 172 25.15 -2.03 12.43
C GLN A 172 25.68 -0.68 12.89
N ASN A 173 25.11 -0.17 13.96
CA ASN A 173 25.62 0.96 14.73
C ASN A 173 26.76 0.46 15.61
N THR A 174 27.95 1.02 15.40
CA THR A 174 29.13 0.87 16.27
C THR A 174 29.51 2.25 16.80
N ARG A 175 30.30 2.30 17.87
CA ARG A 175 30.79 3.57 18.41
C ARG A 175 31.53 4.40 17.37
N GLU A 176 32.42 3.76 16.61
CA GLU A 176 33.21 4.39 15.55
C GLU A 176 32.31 4.96 14.45
N ASN A 177 31.34 4.18 13.97
CA ASN A 177 30.44 4.62 12.90
C ASN A 177 29.59 5.79 13.37
N ILE A 178 29.06 5.77 14.60
CA ILE A 178 28.25 6.88 15.11
C ILE A 178 29.03 8.20 15.11
N ASP A 179 30.32 8.16 15.43
CA ASP A 179 31.15 9.37 15.57
C ASP A 179 31.77 9.81 14.24
N ASN A 180 32.17 8.89 13.37
CA ASN A 180 32.95 9.19 12.16
C ASN A 180 32.18 9.00 10.85
N ASP A 181 31.20 8.09 10.80
CA ASP A 181 30.44 7.75 9.59
C ASP A 181 28.98 7.35 9.92
N PRO A 182 28.21 8.26 10.54
CA PRO A 182 26.90 7.92 11.06
C PRO A 182 25.94 7.54 9.94
N SER A 183 24.89 6.77 10.29
CA SER A 183 23.79 6.60 9.34
C SER A 183 23.17 7.97 9.04
N VAL A 184 22.50 8.10 7.89
CA VAL A 184 21.88 9.38 7.51
C VAL A 184 20.93 9.88 8.62
N ARG A 185 20.23 8.95 9.30
CA ARG A 185 19.33 9.27 10.42
C ARG A 185 20.07 9.79 11.65
N VAL A 186 21.15 9.13 12.07
CA VAL A 186 21.94 9.57 13.23
C VAL A 186 22.65 10.89 12.93
N SER A 187 23.16 11.06 11.71
CA SER A 187 23.76 12.31 11.23
C SER A 187 22.74 13.47 11.29
N ALA A 188 21.56 13.27 10.73
CA ALA A 188 20.49 14.27 10.74
C ALA A 188 20.06 14.60 12.18
N ALA A 189 19.90 13.60 13.04
CA ALA A 189 19.52 13.82 14.44
C ALA A 189 20.57 14.64 15.22
N LYS A 190 21.87 14.39 14.99
CA LYS A 190 22.96 15.20 15.55
C LYS A 190 22.90 16.64 15.03
N HIS A 191 22.73 16.82 13.72
CA HIS A 191 22.66 18.13 13.08
C HIS A 191 21.51 18.98 13.63
N PHE A 192 20.31 18.40 13.75
CA PHE A 192 19.11 19.12 14.23
C PHE A 192 18.95 19.13 15.76
N SER A 193 19.95 18.69 16.53
CA SER A 193 19.83 18.56 17.99
C SER A 193 19.46 19.86 18.71
N ASN A 194 19.87 21.01 18.14
CA ASN A 194 19.59 22.35 18.66
C ASN A 194 18.70 23.19 17.71
N SER A 195 18.08 22.58 16.71
CA SER A 195 17.23 23.30 15.75
C SER A 195 15.90 23.68 16.41
N ASP A 196 15.48 24.94 16.23
CA ASP A 196 14.15 25.44 16.60
C ASP A 196 13.12 25.26 15.49
N GLN A 197 13.56 24.80 14.31
CA GLN A 197 12.74 24.58 13.12
C GLN A 197 12.48 23.10 12.84
N VAL A 198 13.28 22.20 13.40
CA VAL A 198 13.24 20.76 13.08
C VAL A 198 13.19 19.90 14.34
N ILE A 199 12.16 19.06 14.45
CA ILE A 199 12.08 18.00 15.45
C ILE A 199 12.57 16.70 14.81
N PHE A 200 13.78 16.29 15.14
CA PHE A 200 14.33 14.99 14.71
C PHE A 200 14.58 14.10 15.93
N ARG A 201 13.90 12.94 15.98
CA ARG A 201 13.93 12.02 17.14
C ARG A 201 14.13 10.57 16.70
N LEU A 202 14.91 9.83 17.47
CA LEU A 202 15.25 8.42 17.28
C LEU A 202 14.98 7.59 18.55
N PRO A 203 13.73 7.55 19.06
CA PRO A 203 13.43 6.87 20.33
C PRO A 203 13.66 5.35 20.29
N ASN A 204 13.66 4.75 19.09
CA ASN A 204 13.85 3.31 18.90
C ASN A 204 15.28 3.00 18.47
N ILE A 205 16.14 2.70 19.43
CA ILE A 205 17.54 2.33 19.17
C ILE A 205 17.60 0.85 18.81
N VAL A 206 18.17 0.55 17.65
CA VAL A 206 18.28 -0.80 17.10
C VAL A 206 19.61 -0.98 16.38
N GLN A 207 19.92 -2.23 16.03
CA GLN A 207 21.11 -2.62 15.26
C GLN A 207 22.43 -2.19 15.92
N CYS A 208 22.48 -2.08 17.24
CA CYS A 208 23.75 -1.87 17.94
C CYS A 208 24.55 -3.16 17.95
N ASP A 209 25.86 -3.05 17.75
CA ASP A 209 26.80 -4.17 17.86
C ASP A 209 26.88 -4.73 19.30
N ASN A 210 26.73 -3.86 20.29
CA ASN A 210 26.74 -4.21 21.71
C ASN A 210 25.94 -3.20 22.56
N GLY A 211 25.78 -3.51 23.86
CA GLY A 211 25.04 -2.67 24.80
C GLY A 211 25.72 -1.35 25.16
N GLU A 212 27.06 -1.23 25.03
CA GLU A 212 27.76 0.04 25.27
C GLU A 212 27.46 1.05 24.17
N THR A 213 27.40 0.60 22.91
CA THR A 213 26.97 1.42 21.78
C THR A 213 25.51 1.89 21.95
N GLU A 214 24.62 1.01 22.41
CA GLU A 214 23.24 1.39 22.72
C GLU A 214 23.20 2.45 23.84
N ALA A 215 23.92 2.24 24.94
CA ALA A 215 23.99 3.19 26.05
C ALA A 215 24.54 4.54 25.61
N TYR A 216 25.54 4.54 24.71
CA TYR A 216 26.03 5.77 24.10
C TYR A 216 24.98 6.49 23.27
N LEU A 217 24.25 5.78 22.40
CA LEU A 217 23.14 6.40 21.65
C LEU A 217 22.07 6.97 22.58
N ARG A 218 21.72 6.26 23.67
CA ARG A 218 20.76 6.73 24.68
C ARG A 218 21.21 8.01 25.41
N SER A 219 22.51 8.32 25.41
CA SER A 219 23.03 9.53 26.05
C SER A 219 22.65 10.81 25.28
N PHE A 220 22.31 10.71 23.99
CA PHE A 220 21.85 11.84 23.20
C PHE A 220 20.37 12.17 23.46
N ASP A 221 20.05 13.46 23.57
CA ASP A 221 18.68 13.92 23.82
C ASP A 221 17.68 13.47 22.74
N PHE A 222 18.09 13.41 21.48
CA PHE A 222 17.24 12.96 20.38
C PHE A 222 16.92 11.46 20.42
N CYS A 223 17.64 10.66 21.23
CA CYS A 223 17.41 9.23 21.42
C CYS A 223 16.62 8.90 22.70
N LYS A 224 16.21 9.93 23.47
CA LYS A 224 15.39 9.70 24.67
C LYS A 224 14.05 9.06 24.28
N PRO A 225 13.52 8.13 25.08
CA PRO A 225 12.28 7.42 24.78
C PRO A 225 11.09 8.37 24.93
N ARG A 226 10.75 9.06 23.84
CA ARG A 226 9.47 9.75 23.66
C ARG A 226 8.85 9.24 22.38
N TYR A 227 7.80 8.45 22.53
CA TYR A 227 6.98 8.05 21.41
C TYR A 227 6.16 9.25 20.94
N ILE A 228 6.21 9.53 19.63
CA ILE A 228 5.39 10.54 18.97
C ILE A 228 4.66 9.81 17.84
N GLY A 229 3.36 9.61 18.04
CA GLY A 229 2.50 8.93 17.07
C GLY A 229 2.25 9.77 15.80
N TRP A 230 1.60 9.17 14.82
CA TRP A 230 1.29 9.85 13.56
C TRP A 230 0.34 11.03 13.73
N GLN A 231 -0.64 10.93 14.63
CA GLN A 231 -1.59 12.01 14.91
C GLN A 231 -0.89 13.28 15.43
N GLU A 232 0.16 13.13 16.26
CA GLU A 232 0.99 14.26 16.70
C GLU A 232 1.88 14.77 15.55
N GLN A 233 2.44 13.88 14.72
CA GLN A 233 3.24 14.26 13.55
C GLN A 233 2.42 15.05 12.50
N PHE A 234 1.12 14.80 12.37
CA PHE A 234 0.26 15.56 11.46
C PHE A 234 0.04 17.02 11.87
N ALA A 235 0.41 17.42 13.08
CA ALA A 235 0.36 18.83 13.48
C ALA A 235 1.40 19.71 12.75
N TYR A 236 2.37 19.11 12.06
CA TYR A 236 3.54 19.79 11.48
C TYR A 236 3.43 19.91 9.97
N LYS A 237 3.82 21.08 9.43
CA LYS A 237 3.76 21.36 7.98
C LYS A 237 4.62 20.40 7.17
N TYR A 238 5.74 19.95 7.71
CA TYR A 238 6.69 19.14 6.95
C TYR A 238 6.95 17.79 7.62
N ILE A 239 6.76 16.71 6.87
CA ILE A 239 7.11 15.36 7.31
C ILE A 239 8.36 14.93 6.56
N ILE A 240 9.42 14.67 7.31
CA ILE A 240 10.70 14.23 6.75
C ILE A 240 10.64 12.73 6.49
N SER A 241 11.20 12.28 5.37
CA SER A 241 11.49 10.87 5.12
C SER A 241 12.96 10.65 4.84
N VAL A 242 13.55 9.71 5.59
CA VAL A 242 14.95 9.29 5.50
C VAL A 242 14.97 7.77 5.50
N ASP A 243 15.68 7.21 4.53
CA ASP A 243 15.81 5.76 4.38
C ASP A 243 16.37 5.07 5.63
N GLY A 244 15.97 3.81 5.77
CA GLY A 244 16.50 2.90 6.78
C GLY A 244 17.54 2.01 6.12
N ASN A 245 17.42 0.70 6.33
CA ASN A 245 18.23 -0.30 5.63
C ASN A 245 17.96 -0.29 4.11
N GLY A 246 16.70 -0.03 3.74
CA GLY A 246 16.26 0.27 2.39
C GLY A 246 15.31 1.48 2.40
N PRO A 247 14.44 1.65 1.38
CA PRO A 247 13.56 2.80 1.32
C PRO A 247 12.55 2.77 2.47
N THR A 248 12.12 3.95 2.91
CA THR A 248 10.99 4.03 3.83
C THR A 248 9.69 3.59 3.15
N LEU A 249 9.17 2.43 3.55
CA LEU A 249 7.96 1.84 2.95
C LEU A 249 6.70 2.64 3.33
N SER A 250 6.39 2.68 4.61
CA SER A 250 5.14 3.27 5.12
C SER A 250 5.18 4.79 5.28
N ARG A 251 6.31 5.33 5.72
CA ARG A 251 6.45 6.77 6.04
C ARG A 251 6.18 7.67 4.84
N VAL A 252 6.66 7.32 3.64
CA VAL A 252 6.36 8.11 2.44
C VAL A 252 4.87 8.03 2.11
N ALA A 253 4.27 6.83 2.12
CA ALA A 253 2.84 6.68 1.89
C ALA A 253 1.99 7.51 2.87
N ILE A 254 2.29 7.45 4.18
CA ILE A 254 1.56 8.19 5.21
C ILE A 254 1.80 9.70 5.08
N ALA A 255 3.01 10.14 4.75
CA ALA A 255 3.29 11.55 4.48
C ALA A 255 2.52 12.07 3.27
N LEU A 256 2.40 11.28 2.20
CA LEU A 256 1.59 11.65 1.03
C LEU A 256 0.10 11.72 1.36
N LEU A 257 -0.39 10.85 2.25
CA LEU A 257 -1.78 10.88 2.73
C LEU A 257 -2.07 12.12 3.58
N SER A 258 -1.08 12.57 4.36
CA SER A 258 -1.22 13.75 5.21
C SER A 258 -1.39 15.03 4.38
N ASN A 259 -1.97 16.06 4.97
CA ASN A 259 -1.97 17.40 4.42
C ASN A 259 -0.64 18.14 4.69
N SER A 260 0.44 17.41 4.96
CA SER A 260 1.79 17.95 5.17
C SER A 260 2.63 17.81 3.91
N LEU A 261 3.65 18.66 3.76
CA LEU A 261 4.64 18.58 2.69
C LEU A 261 5.67 17.49 3.02
N LEU A 262 5.82 16.52 2.13
CA LEU A 262 6.88 15.51 2.22
C LEU A 262 8.24 16.13 1.86
N LEU A 263 9.18 16.05 2.80
CA LEU A 263 10.60 16.34 2.58
C LEU A 263 11.37 15.02 2.50
N LYS A 264 11.70 14.57 1.29
CA LYS A 264 12.31 13.25 1.07
C LYS A 264 13.80 13.40 0.81
N TYR A 265 14.64 12.73 1.60
CA TYR A 265 16.05 12.63 1.28
C TYR A 265 16.25 11.96 -0.08
N ARG A 266 17.21 12.49 -0.85
CA ARG A 266 17.70 11.85 -2.06
C ARG A 266 18.15 10.43 -1.70
N SER A 267 17.71 9.48 -2.50
CA SER A 267 18.08 8.08 -2.36
C SER A 267 17.90 7.35 -3.67
N ASP A 268 18.78 6.39 -3.92
CA ASP A 268 18.69 5.45 -5.03
C ASP A 268 17.76 4.29 -4.70
N TRP A 269 17.31 4.15 -3.45
CA TRP A 269 16.32 3.14 -3.08
C TRP A 269 14.92 3.58 -3.50
N ILE A 270 14.20 2.64 -4.09
CA ILE A 270 12.84 2.81 -4.57
C ILE A 270 11.94 1.65 -4.14
N SER A 271 10.66 1.96 -4.09
CA SER A 271 9.53 1.04 -3.97
C SER A 271 8.60 1.30 -5.15
N TYR A 272 7.58 0.45 -5.35
CA TYR A 272 6.79 0.45 -6.57
C TYR A 272 6.13 1.80 -6.93
N TYR A 273 5.75 2.62 -5.94
CA TYR A 273 5.13 3.93 -6.18
C TYR A 273 6.12 5.08 -6.34
N HIS A 274 7.41 4.89 -6.05
CA HIS A 274 8.39 5.99 -6.08
C HIS A 274 8.54 6.60 -7.47
N ARG A 275 8.37 5.79 -8.54
CA ARG A 275 8.39 6.28 -9.93
C ARG A 275 7.21 7.18 -10.30
N ALA A 276 6.16 7.20 -9.49
CA ALA A 276 5.05 8.12 -9.64
C ALA A 276 5.31 9.50 -9.01
N LEU A 277 6.32 9.60 -8.13
CA LEU A 277 6.65 10.83 -7.43
C LEU A 277 7.45 11.77 -8.32
N GLN A 278 7.10 13.05 -8.29
CA GLN A 278 7.80 14.10 -9.01
C GLN A 278 8.26 15.19 -8.03
N GLU A 279 9.57 15.47 -8.04
CA GLU A 279 10.17 16.57 -7.26
C GLU A 279 9.52 17.91 -7.63
N GLY A 280 9.21 18.74 -6.64
CA GLY A 280 8.54 20.03 -6.81
C GLY A 280 7.04 19.93 -7.16
N VAL A 281 6.51 18.71 -7.32
CA VAL A 281 5.10 18.46 -7.59
C VAL A 281 4.44 17.71 -6.43
N ASN A 282 5.05 16.63 -5.93
CA ASN A 282 4.53 15.80 -4.83
C ASN A 282 5.40 15.83 -3.57
N TYR A 283 6.64 16.30 -3.67
CA TYR A 283 7.57 16.37 -2.55
C TYR A 283 8.70 17.35 -2.86
N ILE A 284 9.47 17.72 -1.84
CA ILE A 284 10.76 18.43 -2.00
C ILE A 284 11.90 17.44 -1.73
N GLU A 285 12.86 17.33 -2.65
CA GLU A 285 14.06 16.54 -2.45
C GLU A 285 15.02 17.24 -1.49
N ILE A 286 15.58 16.48 -0.55
CA ILE A 286 16.59 16.93 0.43
C ILE A 286 17.93 16.28 0.06
N LYS A 287 18.93 17.09 -0.30
CA LYS A 287 20.27 16.62 -0.67
C LYS A 287 21.21 16.66 0.53
N GLU A 288 21.05 17.68 1.36
CA GLU A 288 21.79 17.87 2.61
C GLU A 288 20.87 18.31 3.75
N HIS A 289 21.33 18.19 4.99
CA HIS A 289 20.50 18.48 6.17
C HIS A 289 20.01 19.94 6.20
N SER A 290 20.86 20.88 5.80
CA SER A 290 20.56 22.32 5.70
C SER A 290 19.41 22.65 4.74
N ASP A 291 19.13 21.80 3.75
CA ASP A 291 17.99 22.01 2.83
C ASP A 291 16.65 22.03 3.59
N ILE A 292 16.53 21.29 4.68
CA ILE A 292 15.29 21.24 5.47
C ILE A 292 15.04 22.59 6.14
N GLU A 293 16.04 23.17 6.81
CA GLU A 293 15.91 24.47 7.48
C GLU A 293 15.68 25.59 6.45
N LYS A 294 16.30 25.48 5.27
CA LYS A 294 16.03 26.38 4.15
C LYS A 294 14.56 26.33 3.73
N VAL A 295 14.00 25.14 3.53
CA VAL A 295 12.58 24.99 3.16
C VAL A 295 11.66 25.57 4.24
N VAL A 296 11.93 25.31 5.52
CA VAL A 296 11.11 25.83 6.64
C VAL A 296 11.16 27.36 6.72
N SER A 297 12.36 27.95 6.58
CA SER A 297 12.56 29.40 6.66
C SER A 297 12.02 30.18 5.46
N GLU A 298 11.90 29.55 4.30
CA GLU A 298 11.33 30.15 3.08
C GLU A 298 9.79 30.13 3.03
N PHE A 299 9.12 29.57 4.04
CA PHE A 299 7.66 29.39 4.06
C PHE A 299 6.88 30.67 3.71
N GLU A 300 7.19 31.80 4.32
CA GLU A 300 6.47 33.07 4.10
C GLU A 300 6.42 33.45 2.60
N HIS A 301 7.50 33.18 1.87
CA HIS A 301 7.61 33.49 0.44
C HIS A 301 7.02 32.40 -0.46
N ASN A 302 6.96 31.15 0.01
CA ASN A 302 6.63 29.97 -0.79
C ASN A 302 5.35 29.23 -0.35
N HIS A 303 4.61 29.71 0.65
CA HIS A 303 3.48 28.99 1.26
C HIS A 303 2.41 28.54 0.25
N VAL A 304 2.12 29.34 -0.78
CA VAL A 304 1.18 28.98 -1.85
C VAL A 304 1.69 27.77 -2.65
N LEU A 305 2.97 27.76 -3.01
CA LEU A 305 3.60 26.65 -3.71
C LEU A 305 3.62 25.40 -2.84
N TYR A 306 4.06 25.52 -1.58
CA TYR A 306 4.16 24.39 -0.65
C TYR A 306 2.78 23.78 -0.34
N ASN A 307 1.75 24.61 -0.16
CA ASN A 307 0.37 24.13 -0.03
C ASN A 307 -0.05 23.30 -1.24
N ARG A 308 0.23 23.79 -2.45
CA ARG A 308 -0.09 23.09 -3.69
C ARG A 308 0.65 21.75 -3.81
N ILE A 309 1.92 21.68 -3.40
CA ILE A 309 2.68 20.43 -3.40
C ILE A 309 2.03 19.43 -2.44
N ALA A 310 1.69 19.83 -1.21
CA ALA A 310 1.00 18.97 -0.24
C ALA A 310 -0.36 18.47 -0.77
N GLU A 311 -1.16 19.34 -1.41
CA GLU A 311 -2.43 18.95 -2.06
C GLU A 311 -2.22 17.92 -3.17
N ASN A 312 -1.18 18.09 -3.99
CA ASN A 312 -0.82 17.14 -5.03
C ASN A 312 -0.35 15.80 -4.44
N SER A 313 0.36 15.79 -3.30
CA SER A 313 0.74 14.59 -2.57
C SER A 313 -0.50 13.79 -2.14
N ALA A 314 -1.46 14.46 -1.50
CA ALA A 314 -2.71 13.85 -1.04
C ALA A 314 -3.57 13.35 -2.22
N SER A 315 -3.57 14.09 -3.33
CA SER A 315 -4.22 13.65 -4.56
C SER A 315 -3.55 12.39 -5.13
N LEU A 316 -2.22 12.34 -5.20
CA LEU A 316 -1.49 11.17 -5.69
C LEU A 316 -1.72 9.94 -4.81
N PHE A 317 -1.68 10.12 -3.48
CA PHE A 317 -2.03 9.03 -2.54
C PHE A 317 -3.42 8.49 -2.85
N SER A 318 -4.40 9.37 -2.98
CA SER A 318 -5.81 9.00 -3.21
C SER A 318 -6.05 8.38 -4.60
N SER A 319 -5.15 8.58 -5.56
CA SER A 319 -5.22 7.92 -6.87
C SER A 319 -4.44 6.61 -6.93
N LEU A 320 -3.27 6.51 -6.31
CA LEU A 320 -2.35 5.38 -6.48
C LEU A 320 -2.38 4.40 -5.30
N LEU A 321 -2.38 4.92 -4.07
CA LEU A 321 -2.21 4.14 -2.85
C LEU A 321 -3.55 3.77 -2.20
N THR A 322 -4.55 3.50 -3.03
CA THR A 322 -5.79 2.84 -2.60
C THR A 322 -5.63 1.34 -2.67
N ARG A 323 -6.36 0.58 -1.85
CA ARG A 323 -6.30 -0.88 -1.85
C ARG A 323 -6.45 -1.47 -3.25
N SER A 324 -7.52 -1.08 -3.94
CA SER A 324 -7.78 -1.51 -5.32
C SER A 324 -6.58 -1.27 -6.23
N ASN A 325 -5.98 -0.09 -6.20
CA ASN A 325 -4.91 0.24 -7.14
C ASN A 325 -3.58 -0.41 -6.77
N VAL A 326 -3.32 -0.64 -5.48
CA VAL A 326 -2.16 -1.42 -5.02
C VAL A 326 -2.28 -2.88 -5.49
N GLU A 327 -3.45 -3.49 -5.31
CA GLU A 327 -3.70 -4.87 -5.74
C GLU A 327 -3.74 -5.00 -7.27
N ARG A 328 -4.33 -4.03 -7.98
CA ARG A 328 -4.32 -3.98 -9.45
C ARG A 328 -2.90 -3.79 -10.00
N TYR A 329 -2.07 -2.97 -9.36
CA TYR A 329 -0.66 -2.83 -9.72
C TYR A 329 0.06 -4.18 -9.58
N TYR A 330 -0.08 -4.85 -8.43
CA TYR A 330 0.56 -6.15 -8.22
C TYR A 330 0.06 -7.20 -9.21
N ALA A 331 -1.25 -7.26 -9.45
CA ALA A 331 -1.87 -8.11 -10.46
C ALA A 331 -1.33 -7.82 -11.88
N ALA A 332 -1.13 -6.55 -12.24
CA ALA A 332 -0.54 -6.17 -13.51
C ALA A 332 0.92 -6.64 -13.62
N VAL A 333 1.73 -6.48 -12.57
CA VAL A 333 3.12 -7.00 -12.54
C VAL A 333 3.14 -8.51 -12.76
N LEU A 334 2.28 -9.27 -12.07
CA LEU A 334 2.19 -10.73 -12.22
C LEU A 334 1.74 -11.12 -13.63
N ASN A 335 0.80 -10.39 -14.23
CA ASN A 335 0.31 -10.65 -15.57
C ASN A 335 1.40 -10.39 -16.64
N GLU A 336 2.15 -9.29 -16.51
CA GLU A 336 3.28 -8.98 -17.39
C GLU A 336 4.42 -10.00 -17.23
N PHE A 337 4.77 -10.36 -15.99
CA PHE A 337 5.79 -11.37 -15.75
C PHE A 337 5.37 -12.74 -16.28
N ARG A 338 4.11 -13.14 -16.10
CA ARG A 338 3.57 -14.36 -16.71
C ARG A 338 3.73 -14.33 -18.24
N ALA A 339 3.47 -13.20 -18.89
CA ALA A 339 3.61 -13.08 -20.33
C ALA A 339 5.08 -13.26 -20.79
N LEU A 340 6.06 -12.86 -20.00
CA LEU A 340 7.48 -13.15 -20.29
C LEU A 340 7.79 -14.65 -20.25
N ILE A 341 7.16 -15.38 -19.33
CA ILE A 341 7.43 -16.81 -19.09
C ILE A 341 6.62 -17.72 -20.02
N CYS A 342 5.34 -17.41 -20.21
CA CYS A 342 4.36 -18.25 -20.91
C CYS A 342 3.93 -17.70 -22.27
N GLY A 343 4.28 -16.44 -22.60
CA GLY A 343 3.78 -15.73 -23.78
C GLY A 343 2.48 -14.95 -23.53
N SER A 344 2.16 -14.02 -24.44
CA SER A 344 0.95 -13.19 -24.41
C SER A 344 -0.27 -13.93 -25.01
N ASP A 345 -0.80 -14.90 -24.28
CA ASP A 345 -1.95 -15.72 -24.66
C ASP A 345 -3.32 -15.09 -24.33
N ASP A 346 -4.40 -15.87 -24.47
CA ASP A 346 -5.76 -15.44 -24.15
C ASP A 346 -5.95 -15.07 -22.68
N ILE A 347 -5.21 -15.74 -21.78
CA ILE A 347 -5.20 -15.44 -20.34
C ILE A 347 -4.63 -14.04 -20.11
N TYR A 348 -3.47 -13.74 -20.70
CA TYR A 348 -2.84 -12.42 -20.61
C TYR A 348 -3.79 -11.30 -21.08
N ASN A 349 -4.41 -11.47 -22.25
CA ASN A 349 -5.31 -10.47 -22.81
C ASN A 349 -6.59 -10.28 -21.99
N SER A 350 -7.13 -11.38 -21.45
CA SER A 350 -8.31 -11.35 -20.57
C SER A 350 -8.02 -10.60 -19.27
N ASN A 351 -6.89 -10.90 -18.62
CA ASN A 351 -6.44 -10.19 -17.42
C ASN A 351 -6.21 -8.71 -17.70
N ARG A 352 -5.55 -8.36 -18.81
CA ARG A 352 -5.33 -6.94 -19.17
C ARG A 352 -6.65 -6.19 -19.37
N LYS A 353 -7.64 -6.81 -20.03
CA LYS A 353 -8.98 -6.22 -20.19
C LYS A 353 -9.65 -5.98 -18.84
N LEU A 354 -9.54 -6.93 -17.92
CA LEU A 354 -10.07 -6.81 -16.56
C LEU A 354 -9.37 -5.70 -15.77
N LEU A 355 -8.04 -5.69 -15.77
CA LEU A 355 -7.23 -4.73 -15.02
C LEU A 355 -7.32 -3.31 -15.57
N ASN A 356 -7.70 -3.13 -16.83
CA ASN A 356 -7.92 -1.81 -17.42
C ASN A 356 -9.28 -1.19 -17.05
N LYS A 357 -10.18 -1.93 -16.40
CA LYS A 357 -11.44 -1.38 -15.91
C LYS A 357 -11.19 -0.39 -14.77
N THR A 358 -12.05 0.61 -14.67
CA THR A 358 -11.89 1.68 -13.69
C THR A 358 -12.50 1.27 -12.36
N ALA A 359 -11.65 1.16 -11.35
CA ALA A 359 -12.06 0.91 -9.98
C ALA A 359 -12.70 2.17 -9.37
N HIS A 360 -14.03 2.17 -9.18
CA HIS A 360 -14.70 3.30 -8.53
C HIS A 360 -14.92 3.10 -7.03
N LEU A 361 -15.21 1.88 -6.59
CA LEU A 361 -15.52 1.54 -5.19
C LEU A 361 -14.72 0.32 -4.74
N ASP A 362 -14.20 0.37 -3.52
CA ASP A 362 -13.71 -0.81 -2.79
C ASP A 362 -14.80 -1.25 -1.81
N ILE A 363 -14.97 -2.56 -1.59
CA ILE A 363 -16.06 -3.06 -0.74
C ILE A 363 -15.55 -4.16 0.19
N ASP A 364 -15.84 -4.01 1.49
CA ASP A 364 -15.74 -5.10 2.46
C ASP A 364 -17.16 -5.54 2.84
N ALA A 365 -17.40 -6.84 2.96
CA ALA A 365 -18.64 -7.38 3.50
C ALA A 365 -18.35 -8.41 4.58
N HIS A 366 -19.11 -8.36 5.67
CA HIS A 366 -19.11 -9.42 6.67
C HIS A 366 -20.10 -10.50 6.22
N ILE A 367 -19.58 -11.70 5.97
CA ILE A 367 -20.37 -12.84 5.54
C ILE A 367 -20.48 -13.82 6.71
N SER A 368 -21.72 -14.26 7.00
CA SER A 368 -22.00 -15.16 8.11
C SER A 368 -21.13 -16.42 8.05
N ASN A 369 -20.56 -16.84 9.18
CA ASN A 369 -19.66 -18.00 9.33
C ASN A 369 -18.32 -17.92 8.56
N ILE A 370 -18.05 -16.83 7.83
CA ILE A 370 -16.79 -16.63 7.12
C ILE A 370 -16.02 -15.45 7.72
N GLY A 371 -16.70 -14.35 8.02
CA GLY A 371 -16.09 -13.11 8.49
C GLY A 371 -16.01 -12.02 7.43
N ASP A 372 -15.09 -11.08 7.59
CA ASP A 372 -14.91 -9.95 6.68
C ASP A 372 -14.19 -10.41 5.40
N ILE A 373 -14.82 -10.21 4.25
CA ILE A 373 -14.28 -10.48 2.91
C ILE A 373 -14.24 -9.18 2.12
N SER A 374 -13.21 -9.01 1.31
CA SER A 374 -13.03 -7.83 0.49
C SER A 374 -13.15 -8.15 -0.99
N PHE A 375 -13.77 -7.22 -1.71
CA PHE A 375 -14.16 -7.37 -3.11
C PHE A 375 -13.60 -6.19 -3.92
N TRP A 376 -13.11 -6.50 -5.11
CA TRP A 376 -12.77 -5.47 -6.10
C TRP A 376 -14.05 -4.82 -6.65
N PRO A 377 -13.94 -3.58 -7.15
CA PRO A 377 -15.01 -2.96 -7.92
C PRO A 377 -15.48 -3.89 -9.05
N GLU A 378 -16.79 -3.95 -9.25
CA GLU A 378 -17.52 -4.83 -10.19
C GLU A 378 -17.63 -6.32 -9.81
N GLN A 379 -17.06 -6.75 -8.69
CA GLN A 379 -17.31 -8.11 -8.22
C GLN A 379 -18.69 -8.27 -7.59
N GLU A 380 -19.24 -9.47 -7.76
CA GLU A 380 -20.41 -9.90 -6.99
C GLU A 380 -19.97 -10.16 -5.53
N ILE A 381 -20.44 -9.33 -4.62
CA ILE A 381 -20.27 -9.51 -3.18
C ILE A 381 -21.10 -10.73 -2.80
N SER A 382 -20.48 -11.89 -2.64
CA SER A 382 -21.16 -13.13 -2.28
C SER A 382 -20.22 -14.13 -1.62
N SER A 383 -20.79 -15.13 -0.96
CA SER A 383 -20.11 -16.40 -0.71
C SER A 383 -20.54 -17.45 -1.72
N ARG A 384 -19.68 -18.44 -1.95
CA ARG A 384 -20.00 -19.57 -2.84
C ARG A 384 -21.05 -20.53 -2.24
N ASP A 385 -21.24 -20.49 -0.91
CA ASP A 385 -22.01 -21.51 -0.17
C ASP A 385 -23.36 -20.99 0.34
N GLY A 386 -23.86 -19.87 -0.20
CA GLY A 386 -25.15 -19.30 0.20
C GLY A 386 -25.17 -18.65 1.58
N ASN A 387 -24.00 -18.38 2.18
CA ASN A 387 -23.90 -17.61 3.42
C ASN A 387 -24.41 -16.18 3.20
N CYS A 388 -25.09 -15.66 4.22
CA CYS A 388 -25.77 -14.38 4.19
C CYS A 388 -24.83 -13.23 4.52
N ILE A 389 -25.14 -12.05 4.01
CA ILE A 389 -24.43 -10.81 4.35
C ILE A 389 -24.99 -10.28 5.68
N GLU A 390 -24.12 -9.94 6.63
CA GLU A 390 -24.49 -9.31 7.91
C GLU A 390 -24.18 -7.80 7.94
N GLY A 391 -23.21 -7.37 7.13
CA GLY A 391 -22.86 -5.97 7.01
C GLY A 391 -21.89 -5.68 5.88
N ILE A 392 -21.74 -4.41 5.55
CA ILE A 392 -20.98 -3.92 4.40
C ILE A 392 -20.28 -2.60 4.73
N CYS A 393 -19.11 -2.39 4.14
CA CYS A 393 -18.36 -1.14 4.15
C CYS A 393 -17.94 -0.80 2.72
N ILE A 394 -18.21 0.42 2.27
CA ILE A 394 -17.96 0.85 0.89
C ILE A 394 -17.02 2.05 0.92
N TYR A 395 -15.91 1.97 0.20
CA TYR A 395 -14.88 3.00 0.13
C TYR A 395 -14.77 3.56 -1.29
N PRO A 396 -14.33 4.82 -1.46
CA PRO A 396 -13.91 5.30 -2.76
C PRO A 396 -12.61 4.60 -3.17
N ALA A 397 -12.59 3.96 -4.35
CA ALA A 397 -11.37 3.38 -4.94
C ALA A 397 -10.64 4.35 -5.88
N SER A 398 -11.15 5.59 -6.00
CA SER A 398 -10.63 6.63 -6.89
C SER A 398 -10.75 8.02 -6.29
N ALA A 399 -9.90 8.93 -6.75
CA ALA A 399 -9.95 10.33 -6.36
C ALA A 399 -11.19 11.08 -6.91
N ALA A 400 -11.94 10.47 -7.84
CA ALA A 400 -13.17 11.05 -8.38
C ALA A 400 -14.34 11.04 -7.37
N LEU A 401 -14.29 10.15 -6.38
CA LEU A 401 -15.32 10.01 -5.36
C LEU A 401 -14.77 10.44 -4.01
N LYS A 402 -15.48 11.36 -3.34
CA LYS A 402 -15.20 11.67 -1.94
C LYS A 402 -15.93 10.69 -1.04
N TRP A 403 -15.37 10.45 0.13
CA TRP A 403 -15.97 9.62 1.17
C TRP A 403 -17.40 10.09 1.52
N SER A 404 -17.61 11.42 1.58
CA SER A 404 -18.91 12.05 1.83
C SER A 404 -19.92 11.93 0.69
N ASP A 405 -19.48 11.58 -0.52
CA ASP A 405 -20.36 11.35 -1.66
C ASP A 405 -21.09 10.01 -1.55
N ILE A 406 -20.48 9.03 -0.88
CA ILE A 406 -21.01 7.67 -0.71
C ILE A 406 -21.91 7.65 0.53
N ARG A 407 -23.15 7.19 0.38
CA ARG A 407 -24.10 6.99 1.49
C ARG A 407 -24.85 5.69 1.33
N TYR A 408 -24.96 4.90 2.39
CA TYR A 408 -25.67 3.63 2.32
C TYR A 408 -26.33 3.26 3.65
N GLN A 409 -27.34 2.41 3.53
CA GLN A 409 -28.08 1.84 4.64
C GLN A 409 -28.41 0.39 4.36
N VAL A 410 -28.60 -0.37 5.43
CA VAL A 410 -29.12 -1.73 5.39
C VAL A 410 -30.43 -1.82 6.17
N MET A 411 -31.27 -2.76 5.78
CA MET A 411 -32.45 -3.18 6.52
C MET A 411 -32.21 -4.60 7.03
N PHE A 412 -32.37 -4.82 8.32
CA PHE A 412 -32.18 -6.13 8.94
C PHE A 412 -33.39 -7.03 8.75
N ILE A 413 -33.20 -8.34 8.93
CA ILE A 413 -34.27 -9.34 8.77
C ILE A 413 -35.49 -9.01 9.64
N GLU A 414 -35.27 -8.44 10.84
CA GLU A 414 -36.31 -8.02 11.77
C GLU A 414 -37.13 -6.81 11.29
N GLY A 415 -36.63 -6.06 10.30
CA GLY A 415 -37.28 -4.88 9.71
C GLY A 415 -36.67 -3.54 10.13
N ASP A 416 -35.79 -3.51 11.12
CA ASP A 416 -35.06 -2.31 11.51
C ASP A 416 -34.15 -1.81 10.38
N VAL A 417 -34.02 -0.50 10.24
CA VAL A 417 -33.14 0.15 9.28
C VAL A 417 -31.98 0.79 10.03
N SER A 418 -30.74 0.59 9.56
CA SER A 418 -29.56 1.21 10.15
C SER A 418 -29.59 2.73 10.01
N ASP A 419 -28.78 3.44 10.78
CA ASP A 419 -28.42 4.83 10.47
C ASP A 419 -27.76 4.94 9.09
N ILE A 420 -27.77 6.14 8.52
CA ILE A 420 -27.07 6.43 7.27
C ILE A 420 -25.57 6.35 7.53
N CYS A 421 -24.92 5.40 6.87
CA CYS A 421 -23.47 5.30 6.82
C CYS A 421 -22.91 6.10 5.65
N PHE A 422 -21.79 6.77 5.87
CA PHE A 422 -20.98 7.40 4.83
C PHE A 422 -19.89 6.44 4.33
N GLY A 423 -19.21 6.81 3.24
CA GLY A 423 -18.07 6.05 2.74
C GLY A 423 -17.12 5.67 3.88
N GLY A 424 -16.72 4.40 3.92
CA GLY A 424 -15.84 3.85 4.95
C GLY A 424 -16.49 3.49 6.28
N GLU A 425 -17.79 3.69 6.45
CA GLU A 425 -18.51 3.33 7.66
C GLU A 425 -19.14 1.94 7.57
N PHE A 426 -18.87 1.08 8.54
CA PHE A 426 -19.47 -0.25 8.52
C PHE A 426 -20.97 -0.16 8.80
N CYS A 427 -21.78 -0.70 7.89
CA CYS A 427 -23.24 -0.67 7.92
C CYS A 427 -23.76 -2.11 8.07
N GLY A 428 -24.33 -2.44 9.23
CA GLY A 428 -24.76 -3.80 9.56
C GLY A 428 -24.18 -4.29 10.89
N THR A 429 -24.01 -5.60 11.02
CA THR A 429 -23.43 -6.23 12.21
C THR A 429 -22.30 -7.20 11.86
N ARG A 430 -21.55 -7.65 12.87
CA ARG A 430 -20.55 -8.71 12.75
C ARG A 430 -20.81 -9.77 13.80
N ASN A 431 -20.85 -11.04 13.42
CA ASN A 431 -21.01 -12.19 14.32
C ASN A 431 -22.22 -12.09 15.25
N GLN A 432 -23.28 -11.42 14.82
CA GLN A 432 -24.53 -11.31 15.59
C GLN A 432 -25.66 -12.13 14.97
N SER A 433 -25.41 -12.79 13.83
CA SER A 433 -26.42 -13.52 13.07
C SER A 433 -27.61 -12.64 12.69
N ARG A 434 -27.38 -11.32 12.56
CA ARG A 434 -28.37 -10.34 12.10
C ARG A 434 -28.14 -10.04 10.63
N TYR A 435 -28.84 -10.78 9.79
CA TYR A 435 -28.71 -10.70 8.34
C TYR A 435 -29.42 -9.46 7.79
N ILE A 436 -28.89 -8.93 6.70
CA ILE A 436 -29.52 -7.83 5.97
C ILE A 436 -30.52 -8.42 4.96
N LYS A 437 -31.76 -7.90 4.92
CA LYS A 437 -32.80 -8.20 3.93
C LYS A 437 -33.09 -7.04 2.98
N GLY A 438 -32.45 -5.90 3.18
CA GLY A 438 -32.56 -4.77 2.29
C GLY A 438 -31.32 -3.90 2.31
N PHE A 439 -31.13 -3.17 1.23
CA PHE A 439 -29.95 -2.35 0.99
C PHE A 439 -30.30 -1.13 0.14
N ARG A 440 -29.65 -0.02 0.45
CA ARG A 440 -29.72 1.22 -0.32
C ARG A 440 -28.33 1.81 -0.42
N LEU A 441 -27.89 2.13 -1.63
CA LEU A 441 -26.66 2.87 -1.91
C LEU A 441 -26.98 4.12 -2.72
N LYS A 442 -26.46 5.25 -2.27
CA LYS A 442 -26.54 6.53 -2.96
C LYS A 442 -25.13 7.10 -3.13
N ILE A 443 -24.82 7.55 -4.34
CA ILE A 443 -23.64 8.34 -4.65
C ILE A 443 -24.09 9.74 -5.05
N ASN A 444 -23.58 10.76 -4.34
CA ASN A 444 -23.94 12.17 -4.54
C ASN A 444 -22.97 12.92 -5.47
N SER A 445 -21.89 12.28 -5.93
CA SER A 445 -20.88 12.92 -6.78
C SER A 445 -21.51 13.49 -8.06
N TYR A 446 -21.11 14.71 -8.44
CA TYR A 446 -21.62 15.49 -9.58
C TYR A 446 -21.99 14.65 -10.82
N SER A 447 -23.30 14.46 -11.04
CA SER A 447 -24.06 14.20 -12.28
C SER A 447 -23.52 13.29 -13.40
N ARG A 448 -22.42 12.55 -13.21
CA ARG A 448 -21.72 11.83 -14.29
C ARG A 448 -21.60 10.33 -14.11
N LEU A 449 -21.96 9.79 -12.95
CA LEU A 449 -21.87 8.36 -12.69
C LEU A 449 -23.28 7.77 -12.58
N ASN A 450 -23.54 6.73 -13.35
CA ASN A 450 -24.76 5.94 -13.28
C ASN A 450 -24.51 4.78 -12.32
N LEU A 451 -25.14 4.84 -11.14
CA LEU A 451 -25.13 3.75 -10.18
C LEU A 451 -26.34 2.84 -10.39
N ALA A 452 -26.06 1.56 -10.65
CA ALA A 452 -27.01 0.47 -10.60
C ALA A 452 -26.51 -0.62 -9.65
N TYR A 453 -27.43 -1.32 -9.00
CA TYR A 453 -27.09 -2.50 -8.21
C TYR A 453 -28.18 -3.56 -8.27
N ARG A 454 -27.73 -4.80 -8.19
CA ARG A 454 -28.54 -6.02 -8.23
C ARG A 454 -28.31 -6.81 -6.96
N ILE A 455 -29.38 -7.39 -6.41
CA ILE A 455 -29.36 -8.15 -5.16
C ILE A 455 -30.01 -9.52 -5.40
N GLU A 456 -29.34 -10.56 -4.95
CA GLU A 456 -29.86 -11.93 -4.89
C GLU A 456 -30.15 -12.29 -3.43
N PHE A 457 -31.34 -12.83 -3.21
CA PHE A 457 -31.82 -13.29 -1.91
C PHE A 457 -31.69 -14.81 -1.78
N LEU A 458 -31.67 -15.30 -0.54
CA LEU A 458 -31.50 -16.73 -0.24
C LEU A 458 -32.58 -17.63 -0.88
N ASP A 459 -33.77 -17.11 -1.16
CA ASP A 459 -34.86 -17.84 -1.81
C ASP A 459 -34.78 -17.82 -3.34
N GLY A 460 -33.70 -17.27 -3.90
CA GLY A 460 -33.47 -17.12 -5.34
C GLY A 460 -34.12 -15.88 -5.96
N THR A 461 -34.81 -15.05 -5.16
CA THR A 461 -35.36 -13.78 -5.67
C THR A 461 -34.22 -12.85 -6.08
N ILE A 462 -34.41 -12.14 -7.20
CA ILE A 462 -33.43 -11.20 -7.74
C ILE A 462 -34.11 -9.87 -8.02
N LEU A 463 -33.58 -8.79 -7.43
CA LEU A 463 -34.09 -7.44 -7.62
C LEU A 463 -32.95 -6.50 -8.05
N SER A 464 -33.31 -5.44 -8.77
CA SER A 464 -32.37 -4.40 -9.21
C SER A 464 -32.90 -3.02 -8.89
N ALA A 465 -32.00 -2.09 -8.64
CA ALA A 465 -32.31 -0.70 -8.37
C ALA A 465 -31.21 0.21 -8.91
N VAL A 466 -31.53 1.50 -8.95
CA VAL A 466 -30.62 2.57 -9.33
C VAL A 466 -30.37 3.49 -8.14
N ASN A 467 -29.38 4.37 -8.29
CA ASN A 467 -28.90 5.33 -7.30
C ASN A 467 -29.96 5.79 -6.26
N GLY A 468 -29.81 5.33 -5.02
CA GLY A 468 -30.62 5.74 -3.87
C GLY A 468 -31.98 5.04 -3.72
N CYS A 469 -32.36 4.11 -4.59
CA CYS A 469 -33.62 3.35 -4.48
C CYS A 469 -33.48 2.13 -3.56
N TRP A 470 -34.44 1.91 -2.67
CA TRP A 470 -34.41 0.72 -1.82
C TRP A 470 -34.61 -0.57 -2.62
N ILE A 471 -33.85 -1.61 -2.25
CA ILE A 471 -34.20 -3.00 -2.53
C ILE A 471 -34.39 -3.70 -1.19
N SER A 472 -35.47 -4.43 -1.02
CA SER A 472 -35.72 -5.26 0.16
C SER A 472 -36.61 -6.44 -0.16
N HIS A 473 -36.40 -7.55 0.54
CA HIS A 473 -37.32 -8.69 0.55
C HIS A 473 -38.11 -8.74 1.87
N PRO A 474 -39.35 -9.25 1.93
CA PRO A 474 -40.11 -9.32 3.18
C PRO A 474 -39.42 -10.15 4.28
N SER A 475 -38.83 -11.29 3.90
CA SER A 475 -38.37 -12.32 4.85
C SER A 475 -37.12 -13.10 4.42
N SER A 476 -36.47 -12.74 3.32
CA SER A 476 -35.32 -13.49 2.79
C SER A 476 -34.06 -12.63 2.92
N PRO A 477 -32.96 -13.15 3.50
CA PRO A 477 -31.73 -12.40 3.62
C PRO A 477 -31.00 -12.29 2.27
N ILE A 478 -30.16 -11.27 2.17
CA ILE A 478 -29.30 -11.04 1.02
C ILE A 478 -28.11 -12.00 1.08
N ILE A 479 -27.86 -12.69 -0.04
CA ILE A 479 -26.67 -13.55 -0.22
C ILE A 479 -25.70 -12.98 -1.26
N LYS A 480 -26.17 -12.06 -2.11
CA LYS A 480 -25.34 -11.42 -3.13
C LYS A 480 -25.71 -9.97 -3.39
N ILE A 481 -24.69 -9.13 -3.62
CA ILE A 481 -24.85 -7.76 -4.12
C ILE A 481 -23.87 -7.56 -5.29
N SER A 482 -24.36 -7.10 -6.44
CA SER A 482 -23.54 -6.67 -7.57
C SER A 482 -23.72 -5.17 -7.77
N ILE A 483 -22.63 -4.41 -7.83
CA ILE A 483 -22.67 -2.95 -7.97
C ILE A 483 -21.97 -2.55 -9.27
N GLU A 484 -22.68 -1.79 -10.09
CA GLU A 484 -22.18 -1.25 -11.34
C GLU A 484 -22.16 0.29 -11.26
N LEU A 485 -21.01 0.87 -11.58
CA LEU A 485 -20.83 2.31 -11.67
C LEU A 485 -20.23 2.64 -13.03
N SER A 486 -20.98 3.36 -13.86
CA SER A 486 -20.62 3.68 -15.25
C SER A 486 -20.67 5.16 -15.58
#